data_AF-A0A920L8C1-F1
#
_entry.id   AF-A0A920L8C1-F1
#
_cell.length_a   1.000
_cell.length_b   1.000
_cell.length_c   1.000
_cell.angle_alpha   90.00
_cell.angle_beta   90.00
_cell.angle_gamma   90.00
#
_symmetry.space_group_name_H-M   'P 1'
#
loop_
_entity.id
_entity.type
_entity.pdbx_description
1 polymer ?
#
loop_
_entity_poly.entity_id
_entity_poly.type
_entity_poly.pdbx_seq_one_letter_code
_entity_poly.pdbx_strand_id
1 'polypeptide(L)'
;MNEIGLNSAKSYIARDFATAKKYQKKIGYPVIIRPSFTLGGSGGGIAYNDQEFSEIVNSGLEISLQQRFYSRSHYSDGKSMKWRL
;
A
#
# COMPACT_ATOMS: atom_id res chain seq x y z
N MET A 1 -16.64 -2.14 -4.66
CA MET A 1 -16.19 -0.86 -5.28
C MET A 1 -16.40 -0.93 -6.79
N ASN A 2 -15.69 -1.82 -7.49
CA ASN A 2 -15.86 -2.03 -8.93
C ASN A 2 -17.29 -2.44 -9.33
N GLU A 3 -17.91 -3.34 -8.56
CA GLU A 3 -19.27 -3.83 -8.83
C GLU A 3 -20.36 -2.77 -8.63
N ILE A 4 -20.07 -1.69 -7.90
CA ILE A 4 -21.00 -0.59 -7.63
C ILE A 4 -20.59 0.70 -8.36
N GLY A 5 -19.66 0.61 -9.32
CA GLY A 5 -19.23 1.74 -10.15
C GLY A 5 -18.47 2.85 -9.43
N LEU A 6 -18.02 2.62 -8.19
CA LEU A 6 -17.25 3.61 -7.44
C LEU A 6 -15.76 3.52 -7.80
N ASN A 7 -15.13 4.67 -7.98
CA ASN A 7 -13.70 4.73 -8.29
C ASN A 7 -12.87 4.53 -7.02
N SER A 8 -11.86 3.66 -7.08
CA SER A 8 -10.88 3.50 -6.02
C SER A 8 -9.46 3.56 -6.56
N ALA A 9 -8.53 3.98 -5.70
CA ALA A 9 -7.10 3.93 -6.01
C ALA A 9 -6.70 2.52 -6.46
N LYS A 10 -5.91 2.45 -7.54
CA LYS A 10 -5.32 1.19 -8.00
C LYS A 10 -4.47 0.61 -6.88
N SER A 11 -4.71 -0.64 -6.55
CA SER A 11 -4.01 -1.32 -5.47
C SER A 11 -3.63 -2.74 -5.86
N TYR A 12 -2.53 -3.22 -5.26
CA TYR A 12 -1.99 -4.55 -5.50
C TYR A 12 -1.83 -5.27 -4.17
N ILE A 13 -2.02 -6.59 -4.17
CA ILE A 13 -1.97 -7.41 -2.95
C ILE A 13 -0.76 -8.34 -3.03
N ALA A 14 0.15 -8.26 -2.07
CA ALA A 14 1.26 -9.21 -1.93
C ALA A 14 1.18 -9.97 -0.60
N ARG A 15 1.70 -11.20 -0.60
CA ARG A 15 1.82 -12.09 0.57
C ARG A 15 3.27 -12.45 0.89
N ASP A 16 4.20 -11.98 0.08
CA ASP A 16 5.62 -12.26 0.16
C ASP A 16 6.41 -11.05 -0.36
N PHE A 17 7.64 -10.92 0.10
CA PHE A 17 8.50 -9.79 -0.24
C PHE A 17 8.82 -9.73 -1.75
N ALA A 18 9.00 -10.87 -2.41
CA ALA A 18 9.35 -10.90 -3.83
C ALA A 18 8.20 -10.35 -4.69
N THR A 19 6.97 -10.74 -4.39
CA THR A 19 5.76 -10.22 -5.02
C THR A 19 5.55 -8.74 -4.67
N ALA A 20 5.78 -8.33 -3.41
CA ALA A 20 5.73 -6.94 -3.00
C ALA A 20 6.71 -6.08 -3.82
N LYS A 21 7.96 -6.53 -3.98
CA LYS A 21 8.97 -5.83 -4.78
C LYS A 21 8.61 -5.74 -6.26
N LYS A 22 7.98 -6.79 -6.83
CA LYS A 22 7.44 -6.75 -8.20
C LYS A 22 6.38 -5.65 -8.35
N TYR A 23 5.48 -5.49 -7.38
CA TYR A 23 4.46 -4.43 -7.43
C TYR A 23 5.05 -3.05 -7.17
N GLN A 24 6.00 -2.92 -6.25
CA GLN A 24 6.72 -1.68 -6.02
C GLN A 24 7.39 -1.18 -7.32
N LYS A 25 8.04 -2.06 -8.08
CA LYS A 25 8.63 -1.70 -9.39
C LYS A 25 7.58 -1.24 -10.41
N LYS A 26 6.36 -1.77 -10.35
CA LYS A 26 5.24 -1.36 -11.23
C LYS A 26 4.62 -0.03 -10.80
N ILE A 27 4.59 0.25 -9.50
CA ILE A 27 3.96 1.45 -8.92
C ILE A 27 4.92 2.65 -8.93
N GLY A 28 6.20 2.42 -8.65
CA GLY A 28 7.18 3.47 -8.38
C GLY A 28 7.09 4.02 -6.95
N TYR A 29 8.00 4.95 -6.62
CA TYR A 29 7.99 5.67 -5.35
C TYR A 29 7.33 7.05 -5.46
N PRO A 30 6.69 7.56 -4.39
CA PRO A 30 6.44 6.86 -3.12
C PRO A 30 5.33 5.81 -3.23
N VAL A 31 5.48 4.71 -2.48
CA VAL A 31 4.48 3.62 -2.41
C VAL A 31 3.89 3.55 -1.01
N ILE A 32 2.57 3.43 -0.95
CA ILE A 32 1.85 3.28 0.33
C ILE A 32 1.65 1.80 0.60
N ILE A 33 2.04 1.35 1.78
CA ILE A 33 1.98 -0.04 2.22
C ILE A 33 0.97 -0.13 3.36
N ARG A 34 -0.07 -0.93 3.18
CA ARG A 34 -1.07 -1.20 4.22
C ARG A 34 -1.20 -2.70 4.46
N PRO A 35 -0.77 -3.20 5.63
CA PRO A 35 -1.15 -4.52 6.07
C PRO A 35 -2.67 -4.64 6.14
N SER A 36 -3.18 -5.79 5.76
CA SER A 36 -4.58 -6.13 5.92
C SER A 36 -4.84 -6.51 7.38
N PHE A 37 -6.07 -6.36 7.86
CA PHE A 37 -6.46 -6.76 9.23
C PHE A 37 -5.75 -6.02 10.38
N THR A 38 -5.09 -4.89 10.10
CA THR A 38 -4.58 -4.00 11.16
C THR A 38 -5.55 -2.84 11.39
N LEU A 39 -5.86 -2.58 12.66
CA LEU A 39 -6.62 -1.40 13.08
C LEU A 39 -5.64 -0.25 13.34
N GLY A 40 -6.00 0.97 12.93
CA GLY A 40 -5.22 2.17 13.25
C GLY A 40 -3.90 2.36 12.48
N GLY A 41 -3.68 1.68 11.35
CA GLY A 41 -2.48 1.92 10.53
C GLY A 41 -1.22 1.17 10.99
N SER A 42 -1.30 0.37 12.05
CA SER A 42 -0.19 -0.43 12.58
C SER A 42 0.44 -1.32 11.50
N GLY A 43 1.77 -1.31 11.43
CA GLY A 43 2.57 -2.06 10.45
C GLY A 43 2.53 -1.50 9.01
N GLY A 44 1.85 -0.39 8.78
CA GLY A 44 1.80 0.30 7.48
C GLY A 44 2.65 1.56 7.45
N GLY A 45 2.82 2.12 6.25
CA GLY A 45 3.63 3.33 6.07
C GLY A 45 3.72 3.77 4.61
N ILE A 46 4.49 4.83 4.39
CA ILE A 46 4.84 5.34 3.06
C ILE A 46 6.34 5.12 2.88
N ALA A 47 6.72 4.38 1.85
CA ALA A 47 8.12 4.20 1.48
C ALA A 47 8.48 5.14 0.34
N TYR A 48 9.58 5.88 0.48
CA TYR A 48 10.15 6.77 -0.53
C TYR A 48 11.37 6.15 -1.23
N ASN A 49 11.95 5.10 -0.66
CA ASN A 49 13.11 4.41 -1.18
C ASN A 49 13.06 2.90 -0.89
N ASP A 50 14.05 2.17 -1.43
CA ASP A 50 14.17 0.72 -1.34
C ASP A 50 14.40 0.21 0.10
N GLN A 51 15.10 1.00 0.92
CA GLN A 51 15.39 0.66 2.29
C GLN A 51 14.12 0.73 3.15
N GLU A 52 13.44 1.88 3.15
CA GLU A 52 12.16 2.07 3.85
C GLU A 52 11.11 1.06 3.40
N PHE A 53 11.06 0.77 2.10
CA PHE A 53 10.16 -0.24 1.56
C PHE A 53 10.40 -1.61 2.20
N SER A 54 11.66 -2.01 2.31
CA SER A 54 12.01 -3.33 2.86
C SER A 54 11.70 -3.40 4.35
N GLU A 55 11.97 -2.34 5.10
CA GLU A 55 11.64 -2.24 6.53
C GLU A 55 10.13 -2.35 6.77
N ILE A 56 9.33 -1.55 6.05
CA ILE A 56 7.87 -1.52 6.22
C ILE A 56 7.22 -2.83 5.77
N VAL A 57 7.65 -3.40 4.64
CA VAL A 57 7.08 -4.67 4.15
C VAL A 57 7.43 -5.81 5.09
N ASN A 58 8.67 -5.92 5.56
CA ASN A 58 9.03 -6.99 6.50
C ASN A 58 8.24 -6.87 7.80
N SER A 59 8.22 -5.67 8.41
CA SER A 59 7.45 -5.43 9.64
C SER A 59 5.96 -5.73 9.47
N GLY A 60 5.37 -5.29 8.36
CA GLY A 60 3.95 -5.53 8.12
C GLY A 60 3.63 -7.01 7.83
N LEU A 61 4.58 -7.80 7.30
CA LEU A 61 4.37 -9.22 6.98
C LEU A 61 4.39 -10.07 8.25
N GLU A 62 5.15 -9.66 9.27
CA GLU A 62 5.10 -10.25 10.61
C GLU A 62 3.75 -10.03 11.30
N ILE A 63 3.14 -8.85 11.08
CA ILE A 63 1.87 -8.48 11.71
C ILE A 63 0.67 -9.00 10.90
N SER A 64 0.82 -9.16 9.58
CA SER A 64 -0.26 -9.63 8.71
C SER A 64 0.29 -10.30 7.45
N LEU A 65 -0.25 -11.48 7.16
CA LEU A 65 0.11 -12.30 5.99
C LEU A 65 -0.21 -11.66 4.64
N GLN A 66 -0.93 -10.53 4.62
CA GLN A 66 -1.35 -9.88 3.40
C GLN A 66 -1.20 -8.37 3.48
N GLN A 67 -0.44 -7.80 2.53
CA GLN A 67 -0.25 -6.37 2.40
C GLN A 67 -0.83 -5.85 1.09
N ARG A 68 -1.38 -4.63 1.16
CA ARG A 68 -1.92 -3.91 0.02
C ARG A 68 -1.10 -2.67 -0.27
N PHE A 69 -0.65 -2.57 -1.53
CA PHE A 69 0.18 -1.49 -2.05
C PHE A 69 -0.68 -0.56 -2.88
N TYR A 70 -0.50 0.75 -2.71
CA TYR A 70 -1.25 1.74 -3.47
C TYR A 70 -0.31 2.71 -4.20
N SER A 71 -0.68 3.06 -5.42
CA SER A 71 -0.04 4.15 -6.17
C SER A 71 -0.59 5.50 -5.72
N ARG A 72 0.28 6.51 -5.60
CA ARG A 72 -0.14 7.89 -5.29
C ARG A 72 -1.09 8.47 -6.34
N SER A 73 -0.93 8.09 -7.61
CA SER A 73 -1.84 8.46 -8.69
C SER A 73 -3.01 7.48 -8.72
N HIS A 74 -4.15 7.88 -8.19
CA HIS A 74 -5.45 7.92 -8.88
C HIS A 74 -6.33 8.83 -8.03
N TYR A 75 -6.17 10.13 -8.30
CA TYR A 75 -7.05 11.20 -7.86
C TYR A 75 -8.25 11.24 -8.82
N SER A 76 -9.44 10.94 -8.34
CA SER A 76 -10.69 11.43 -8.92
C SER A 76 -11.42 12.17 -7.80
N ASP A 77 -11.80 13.42 -8.05
CA ASP A 77 -12.64 14.28 -7.19
C ASP A 77 -11.98 15.24 -6.20
N GLY A 78 -10.71 15.63 -6.37
CA GLY A 78 -10.19 16.88 -5.78
C GLY A 78 -10.21 17.00 -4.25
N LYS A 79 -10.63 15.96 -3.52
CA LYS A 79 -10.61 15.90 -2.06
C LYS A 79 -9.38 15.11 -1.65
N SER A 80 -8.42 15.79 -1.03
CA SER A 80 -7.27 15.17 -0.37
C SER A 80 -7.78 14.14 0.62
N MET A 81 -7.58 12.85 0.32
CA MET A 81 -7.74 11.80 1.31
C MET A 81 -6.62 12.02 2.32
N LYS A 82 -6.95 12.68 3.44
CA LYS A 82 -6.01 12.95 4.53
C LYS A 82 -5.76 11.61 5.21
N TRP A 83 -4.77 10.88 4.70
CA TRP A 83 -4.26 9.67 5.34
C TRP A 83 -3.61 10.11 6.65
N ARG A 84 -4.38 10.10 7.74
CA ARG A 84 -3.81 10.05 9.08
C ARG A 84 -3.31 8.63 9.26
N LEU A 85 -1.99 8.48 9.26
CA LEU A 85 -1.33 7.34 9.89
C LEU A 85 -1.73 7.30 11.37
#